data_AF-A0A2K2HEG3-F1
#
_entry.id   AF-A0A2K2HEG3-F1
#
_cell.length_a   1.000
_cell.length_b   1.000
_cell.length_c   1.000
_cell.angle_alpha   90.00
_cell.angle_beta   90.00
_cell.angle_gamma   90.00
#
_symmetry.space_group_name_H-M   'P 1'
#
loop_
_entity.id
_entity.type
_entity.pdbx_description
1 polymer ?
#
loop_
_entity_poly.entity_id
_entity_poly.type
_entity_poly.pdbx_seq_one_letter_code
_entity_poly.pdbx_strand_id
1 'polypeptide(L)'
;MKQFSIIALFLTCLLLTCSPAARAVPVTGQDSATTVQRNDPAFQQALKRWQQMSPLQRQQLRERYRAFKRLSPEQQQRVRQRLQRFRQLPPEKRRLLRQRYEHFRKLPPAQQQKLRKLYRRMQELPPDQRKQLRRDIREMRKLPAEQRHQRRQELRRRYFDSPRRAPHRSMHR
;
A
#
# COMPACT_ATOMS: atom_id res chain seq x y z
N MET A 1 -5.55 16.55 -0.83
CA MET A 1 -5.58 15.40 -1.78
C MET A 1 -4.50 14.31 -1.54
N LYS A 2 -3.98 14.10 -0.31
CA LYS A 2 -2.85 13.16 -0.05
C LYS A 2 -3.25 11.88 0.72
N GLN A 3 -4.54 11.68 1.03
CA GLN A 3 -4.99 10.59 1.93
C GLN A 3 -5.18 9.24 1.21
N PHE A 4 -5.54 9.22 -0.07
CA PHE A 4 -5.80 7.98 -0.82
C PHE A 4 -4.55 7.18 -1.19
N SER A 5 -3.38 7.84 -1.25
CA SER A 5 -2.11 7.13 -1.42
C SER A 5 -1.79 6.23 -0.22
N ILE A 6 -2.31 6.52 0.98
CA ILE A 6 -1.92 5.85 2.23
C ILE A 6 -2.47 4.43 2.33
N ILE A 7 -3.68 4.20 1.82
CA ILE A 7 -4.28 2.85 1.76
C ILE A 7 -3.42 1.94 0.88
N ALA A 8 -2.79 2.49 -0.15
CA ALA A 8 -1.87 1.77 -1.01
C ALA A 8 -0.45 1.60 -0.45
N LEU A 9 -0.03 2.45 0.50
CA LEU A 9 1.32 2.47 1.06
C LEU A 9 1.53 1.39 2.13
N PHE A 10 0.47 0.90 2.77
CA PHE A 10 0.55 -0.23 3.72
C PHE A 10 0.48 -1.62 3.06
N LEU A 11 0.07 -1.69 1.78
CA LEU A 11 -0.10 -2.93 1.01
C LEU A 11 1.16 -3.37 0.24
N THR A 12 2.19 -2.53 0.16
CA THR A 12 3.39 -2.76 -0.68
C THR A 12 4.56 -3.42 0.05
N CYS A 13 4.35 -3.92 1.28
CA CYS A 13 5.40 -4.60 2.06
C CYS A 13 5.24 -6.13 2.13
N LEU A 14 4.46 -6.75 1.25
CA LEU A 14 4.50 -8.20 1.05
C LEU A 14 4.21 -8.49 -0.42
N LEU A 15 4.86 -9.53 -0.96
CA LEU A 15 4.93 -9.96 -2.37
C LEU A 15 6.14 -9.43 -3.14
N LEU A 16 7.31 -9.95 -2.75
CA LEU A 16 8.42 -10.19 -3.68
C LEU A 16 8.52 -11.73 -3.83
N THR A 17 7.84 -12.27 -4.84
CA THR A 17 8.04 -13.58 -5.50
C THR A 17 7.33 -13.41 -6.85
N CYS A 18 8.06 -13.10 -7.92
CA CYS A 18 8.68 -14.00 -8.90
C CYS A 18 7.65 -14.70 -9.82
N SER A 19 7.75 -14.32 -11.10
CA SER A 19 7.25 -14.89 -12.37
C SER A 19 5.75 -15.10 -12.65
N PRO A 20 5.18 -14.33 -13.59
CA PRO A 20 3.99 -14.70 -14.34
C PRO A 20 4.37 -15.42 -15.63
N ALA A 21 4.01 -16.70 -15.78
CA ALA A 21 3.78 -17.27 -17.10
C ALA A 21 2.29 -17.06 -17.44
N ALA A 22 1.95 -15.84 -17.88
CA ALA A 22 0.62 -15.53 -18.35
C ALA A 22 0.59 -15.74 -19.87
N ARG A 23 -0.11 -16.80 -20.32
CA ARG A 23 -0.51 -16.96 -21.72
C ARG A 23 -1.33 -15.74 -22.11
N ALA A 24 -0.93 -15.07 -23.20
CA ALA A 24 -1.69 -13.98 -23.78
C ALA A 24 -3.00 -14.56 -24.37
N VAL A 25 -4.14 -14.08 -23.87
CA VAL A 25 -5.44 -14.26 -24.52
C VAL A 25 -5.63 -13.05 -25.43
N PRO A 26 -5.91 -13.21 -26.73
CA PRO A 26 -6.19 -12.10 -27.60
C PRO A 26 -7.56 -11.51 -27.22
N VAL A 27 -7.59 -10.21 -26.92
CA VAL A 27 -8.84 -9.47 -26.71
C VAL A 27 -9.16 -8.80 -28.05
N THR A 28 -10.05 -9.42 -28.81
CA THR A 28 -10.71 -8.78 -29.95
C THR A 28 -11.70 -7.75 -29.41
N GLY A 29 -11.74 -6.60 -30.08
CA GLY A 29 -12.40 -5.40 -29.60
C GLY A 29 -13.91 -5.49 -29.51
N GLN A 30 -14.47 -4.76 -28.55
CA GLN A 30 -15.70 -3.98 -28.70
C GLN A 30 -15.91 -3.11 -27.47
N ASP A 31 -16.06 -1.82 -27.72
CA ASP A 31 -16.43 -0.79 -26.75
C ASP A 31 -17.79 -1.11 -26.13
N SER A 32 -17.78 -1.79 -24.98
CA SER A 32 -18.95 -1.90 -24.11
C SER A 32 -18.72 -1.03 -22.89
N ALA A 33 -19.23 0.19 -22.96
CA ALA A 33 -19.50 1.02 -21.81
C ALA A 33 -20.19 0.17 -20.73
N THR A 34 -19.49 -0.02 -19.62
CA THR A 34 -19.86 -0.75 -18.39
C THR A 34 -21.35 -0.71 -18.01
N THR A 35 -22.20 -1.52 -18.64
CA THR A 35 -23.54 -1.83 -18.13
C THR A 35 -23.38 -2.87 -17.04
N VAL A 36 -23.24 -2.42 -15.79
CA VAL A 36 -23.46 -3.31 -14.64
C VAL A 36 -24.94 -3.70 -14.68
N GLN A 37 -25.24 -4.91 -15.15
CA GLN A 37 -26.61 -5.39 -15.25
C GLN A 37 -27.23 -5.41 -13.85
N ARG A 38 -28.44 -4.85 -13.72
CA ARG A 38 -29.15 -4.72 -12.42
C ARG A 38 -29.38 -6.09 -11.74
N ASN A 39 -29.33 -7.19 -12.49
CA ASN A 39 -29.49 -8.55 -11.97
C ASN A 39 -28.18 -9.22 -11.52
N ASP A 40 -27.03 -8.55 -11.63
CA ASP A 40 -25.75 -9.09 -11.16
C ASP A 40 -25.79 -9.28 -9.62
N PRO A 41 -25.54 -10.50 -9.08
CA PRO A 41 -25.53 -10.75 -7.64
C PRO A 41 -24.54 -9.86 -6.88
N ALA A 42 -23.41 -9.48 -7.49
CA ALA A 42 -22.45 -8.56 -6.89
C ALA A 42 -23.02 -7.13 -6.81
N PHE A 43 -23.78 -6.69 -7.81
CA PHE A 43 -24.48 -5.41 -7.79
C PHE A 43 -25.56 -5.40 -6.70
N GLN A 44 -26.35 -6.46 -6.59
CA GLN A 44 -27.38 -6.60 -5.56
C GLN A 44 -26.79 -6.58 -4.15
N GLN A 45 -25.66 -7.27 -3.92
CA GLN A 45 -24.96 -7.22 -2.63
C GLN A 45 -24.40 -5.83 -2.33
N ALA A 46 -23.86 -5.13 -3.33
CA ALA A 46 -23.39 -3.76 -3.17
C ALA A 46 -24.52 -2.78 -2.85
N LEU A 47 -25.69 -2.96 -3.47
CA LEU A 47 -26.89 -2.16 -3.23
C LEU A 47 -27.43 -2.36 -1.81
N LYS A 48 -27.57 -3.62 -1.36
CA LYS A 48 -27.96 -3.94 0.04
C LYS A 48 -27.00 -3.28 1.03
N ARG A 49 -25.70 -3.38 0.79
CA ARG A 49 -24.67 -2.74 1.62
C ARG A 49 -24.79 -1.22 1.62
N TRP A 50 -25.11 -0.59 0.49
CA TRP A 50 -25.34 0.84 0.38
C TRP A 50 -26.57 1.31 1.17
N GLN A 51 -27.67 0.55 1.08
CA GLN A 51 -28.90 0.82 1.83
C GLN A 51 -28.66 0.75 3.34
N GLN A 52 -27.81 -0.17 3.81
CA GLN A 52 -27.44 -0.31 5.22
C GLN A 52 -26.44 0.75 5.73
N MET A 53 -25.86 1.60 4.87
CA MET A 53 -24.94 2.65 5.31
C MET A 53 -25.67 3.85 5.90
N SER A 54 -25.09 4.44 6.96
CA SER A 54 -25.56 5.71 7.50
C SER A 54 -25.35 6.87 6.50
N PRO A 55 -26.10 7.99 6.63
CA PRO A 55 -25.93 9.15 5.76
C PRO A 55 -24.48 9.65 5.68
N LEU A 56 -23.78 9.67 6.82
CA LEU A 56 -22.36 10.03 6.91
C LEU A 56 -21.47 9.06 6.11
N GLN A 57 -21.70 7.75 6.23
CA GLN A 57 -20.94 6.76 5.47
C GLN A 57 -21.16 6.89 3.96
N ARG A 58 -22.41 7.13 3.54
CA ARG A 58 -22.75 7.38 2.13
C ARG A 58 -22.09 8.65 1.60
N GLN A 59 -22.05 9.73 2.40
CA GLN A 59 -21.35 10.96 2.04
C GLN A 59 -19.85 10.72 1.87
N GLN A 60 -19.20 10.08 2.85
CA GLN A 60 -17.79 9.73 2.77
C GLN A 60 -17.50 8.88 1.52
N LEU A 61 -18.34 7.90 1.19
CA LEU A 61 -18.15 7.08 0.00
C LEU A 61 -18.28 7.91 -1.30
N ARG A 62 -19.25 8.83 -1.37
CA ARG A 62 -19.40 9.76 -2.50
C ARG A 62 -18.18 10.66 -2.68
N GLU A 63 -17.64 11.22 -1.59
CA GLU A 63 -16.42 12.04 -1.64
C GLU A 63 -15.21 11.24 -2.13
N ARG A 64 -15.05 10.00 -1.66
CA ARG A 64 -13.99 9.09 -2.14
C ARG A 64 -14.13 8.77 -3.61
N TYR A 65 -15.35 8.57 -4.09
CA TYR A 65 -15.62 8.32 -5.51
C TYR A 65 -15.31 9.55 -6.37
N ARG A 66 -15.75 10.75 -5.95
CA ARG A 66 -15.40 12.02 -6.62
C ARG A 66 -13.89 12.22 -6.69
N ALA A 67 -13.17 11.96 -5.60
CA ALA A 67 -11.72 12.05 -5.58
C ALA A 67 -11.06 11.04 -6.54
N PHE A 68 -11.58 9.82 -6.65
CA PHE A 68 -11.10 8.82 -7.60
C PHE A 68 -11.33 9.24 -9.05
N LYS A 69 -12.51 9.79 -9.38
CA LYS A 69 -12.82 10.25 -10.75
C LYS A 69 -11.97 11.43 -11.21
N ARG A 70 -11.41 12.22 -10.28
CA ARG A 70 -10.47 13.32 -10.57
C ARG A 70 -9.03 12.85 -10.82
N LEU A 71 -8.71 11.57 -10.62
CA LEU A 71 -7.38 11.02 -10.90
C LEU A 71 -7.19 10.82 -12.41
N SER A 72 -5.93 10.90 -12.89
CA SER A 72 -5.61 10.54 -14.28
C SER A 72 -5.93 9.06 -14.56
N PRO A 73 -6.13 8.65 -15.82
CA PRO A 73 -6.39 7.25 -16.17
C PRO A 73 -5.35 6.27 -15.59
N GLU A 74 -4.07 6.63 -15.63
CA GLU A 74 -2.96 5.81 -15.10
C GLU A 74 -3.05 5.70 -13.57
N GLN A 75 -3.39 6.79 -12.90
CA GLN A 75 -3.58 6.81 -11.45
C GLN A 75 -4.81 5.98 -11.04
N GLN A 76 -5.91 6.08 -11.79
CA GLN A 76 -7.09 5.25 -11.58
C GLN A 76 -6.74 3.77 -11.74
N GLN A 77 -5.98 3.43 -12.77
CA GLN A 77 -5.54 2.06 -13.02
C GLN A 77 -4.66 1.53 -11.89
N ARG A 78 -3.70 2.32 -11.40
CA ARG A 78 -2.89 1.98 -10.22
C ARG A 78 -3.77 1.70 -9.00
N VAL A 79 -4.80 2.52 -8.76
CA VAL A 79 -5.73 2.32 -7.64
C VAL A 79 -6.55 1.03 -7.82
N ARG A 80 -7.04 0.73 -9.02
CA ARG A 80 -7.77 -0.51 -9.34
C ARG A 80 -6.90 -1.74 -9.10
N GLN A 81 -5.66 -1.75 -9.58
CA GLN A 81 -4.71 -2.84 -9.36
C GLN A 81 -4.43 -3.07 -7.86
N ARG A 82 -4.24 -1.99 -7.10
CA ARG A 82 -4.04 -2.08 -5.64
C ARG A 82 -5.27 -2.64 -4.93
N LEU A 83 -6.47 -2.24 -5.35
CA LEU A 83 -7.71 -2.76 -4.81
C LEU A 83 -7.88 -4.25 -5.12
N GLN A 84 -7.57 -4.69 -6.34
CA GLN A 84 -7.61 -6.09 -6.73
C GLN A 84 -6.67 -6.94 -5.86
N ARG A 85 -5.42 -6.52 -5.71
CA ARG A 85 -4.45 -7.17 -4.81
C ARG A 85 -4.96 -7.24 -3.38
N PHE A 86 -5.56 -6.16 -2.88
CA PHE A 86 -6.15 -6.15 -1.53
C PHE A 86 -7.31 -7.14 -1.39
N ARG A 87 -8.17 -7.28 -2.41
CA ARG A 87 -9.29 -8.23 -2.40
C ARG A 87 -8.82 -9.68 -2.39
N GLN A 88 -7.70 -9.96 -3.06
CA GLN A 88 -7.05 -11.28 -3.11
C GLN A 88 -6.32 -11.66 -1.81
N LEU A 89 -6.14 -10.72 -0.86
CA LEU A 89 -5.51 -11.07 0.41
C LEU A 89 -6.43 -11.95 1.28
N PRO A 90 -5.85 -12.92 2.01
CA PRO A 90 -6.55 -13.66 3.06
C PRO A 90 -7.31 -12.72 4.03
N PRO A 91 -8.50 -13.11 4.50
CA PRO A 91 -9.35 -12.27 5.35
C PRO A 91 -8.63 -11.74 6.61
N GLU A 92 -7.74 -12.52 7.20
CA GLU A 92 -6.92 -12.19 8.36
C GLU A 92 -5.95 -11.06 8.02
N LYS A 93 -5.26 -11.17 6.87
CA LYS A 93 -4.35 -10.12 6.38
C LYS A 93 -5.12 -8.83 6.08
N ARG A 94 -6.32 -8.92 5.49
CA ARG A 94 -7.20 -7.77 5.26
C ARG A 94 -7.63 -7.12 6.57
N ARG A 95 -7.97 -7.90 7.59
CA ARG A 95 -8.32 -7.41 8.94
C ARG A 95 -7.14 -6.67 9.58
N LEU A 96 -5.96 -7.28 9.57
CA LEU A 96 -4.73 -6.68 10.12
C LEU A 96 -4.40 -5.34 9.44
N LEU A 97 -4.50 -5.27 8.11
CA LEU A 97 -4.27 -4.02 7.38
C LEU A 97 -5.29 -2.93 7.72
N ARG A 98 -6.57 -3.30 7.86
CA ARG A 98 -7.61 -2.36 8.31
C ARG A 98 -7.30 -1.82 9.71
N GLN A 99 -6.95 -2.68 10.65
CA GLN A 99 -6.60 -2.26 12.02
C GLN A 99 -5.40 -1.30 12.03
N ARG A 100 -4.34 -1.62 11.28
CA ARG A 100 -3.15 -0.74 11.15
C ARG A 100 -3.50 0.62 10.54
N TYR A 101 -4.37 0.62 9.53
CA TYR A 101 -4.82 1.86 8.89
C TYR A 101 -5.66 2.72 9.85
N GLU A 102 -6.59 2.14 10.59
CA GLU A 102 -7.38 2.87 11.58
C GLU A 102 -6.50 3.44 12.70
N HIS A 103 -5.53 2.68 13.20
CA HIS A 103 -4.56 3.20 14.16
C HIS A 103 -3.78 4.38 13.58
N PHE A 104 -3.28 4.27 12.34
CA PHE A 104 -2.57 5.35 11.67
C PHE A 104 -3.43 6.62 11.51
N ARG A 105 -4.71 6.49 11.19
CA ARG A 105 -5.63 7.63 11.03
C ARG A 105 -5.87 8.39 12.32
N LYS A 106 -5.82 7.69 13.47
CA LYS A 106 -5.98 8.28 14.80
C LYS A 106 -4.72 9.01 15.28
N LEU A 107 -3.57 8.82 14.64
CA LEU A 107 -2.35 9.53 15.01
C LEU A 107 -2.48 11.04 14.74
N PRO A 108 -1.85 11.90 15.56
CA PRO A 108 -1.78 13.33 15.29
C PRO A 108 -1.21 13.63 13.88
N PRO A 109 -1.65 14.71 13.20
CA PRO A 109 -1.22 15.02 11.84
C PRO A 109 0.30 15.09 11.67
N ALA A 110 1.03 15.65 12.65
CA ALA A 110 2.49 15.70 12.63
C ALA A 110 3.13 14.31 12.63
N GLN A 111 2.62 13.39 13.45
CA GLN A 111 3.10 12.02 13.51
C GLN A 111 2.79 11.26 12.21
N GLN A 112 1.60 11.45 11.64
CA GLN A 112 1.25 10.90 10.32
C GLN A 112 2.23 11.37 9.25
N GLN A 113 2.58 12.66 9.24
CA GLN A 113 3.55 13.21 8.29
C GLN A 113 4.95 12.62 8.49
N LYS A 114 5.41 12.46 9.73
CA LYS A 114 6.70 11.82 10.05
C LYS A 114 6.77 10.41 9.49
N LEU A 115 5.72 9.60 9.71
CA LEU A 115 5.64 8.23 9.18
C LEU A 115 5.60 8.21 7.66
N ARG A 116 4.87 9.11 7.01
CA ARG A 116 4.84 9.23 5.54
C ARG A 116 6.21 9.57 4.97
N LYS A 117 6.95 10.49 5.59
CA LYS A 117 8.30 10.87 5.18
C LYS A 117 9.27 9.69 5.33
N LEU A 118 9.26 9.02 6.47
CA LEU A 118 10.09 7.84 6.72
C LEU A 118 9.82 6.73 5.69
N TYR A 119 8.54 6.45 5.45
CA TYR A 119 8.13 5.45 4.49
C TYR A 119 8.61 5.79 3.07
N ARG A 120 8.52 7.06 2.65
CA ARG A 120 9.03 7.51 1.34
C ARG A 120 10.54 7.28 1.24
N ARG A 121 11.32 7.69 2.25
CA ARG A 121 12.76 7.44 2.30
C ARG A 121 13.09 5.95 2.19
N MET A 122 12.33 5.08 2.86
CA MET A 122 12.49 3.63 2.73
C MET A 122 12.20 3.13 1.32
N GLN A 123 11.27 3.72 0.59
CA GLN A 123 10.98 3.31 -0.80
C GLN A 123 12.09 3.71 -1.78
N GLU A 124 12.77 4.81 -1.50
CA GLU A 124 13.90 5.33 -2.28
C GLU A 124 15.19 4.50 -2.09
N LEU A 125 15.26 3.68 -1.05
CA LEU A 125 16.37 2.75 -0.86
C LEU A 125 16.44 1.73 -2.01
N PRO A 126 17.64 1.35 -2.48
CA PRO A 126 17.83 0.25 -3.43
C PRO A 126 17.13 -1.04 -2.96
N PRO A 127 16.65 -1.90 -3.87
CA PRO A 127 15.96 -3.14 -3.52
C PRO A 127 16.69 -3.99 -2.47
N ASP A 128 18.00 -4.15 -2.60
CA ASP A 128 18.82 -4.94 -1.68
C ASP A 128 18.95 -4.29 -0.31
N GLN A 129 19.13 -2.97 -0.26
CA GLN A 129 19.14 -2.22 1.01
C GLN A 129 17.79 -2.29 1.71
N ARG A 130 16.67 -2.27 0.97
CA ARG A 130 15.34 -2.49 1.56
C ARG A 130 15.19 -3.89 2.12
N LYS A 131 15.70 -4.92 1.42
CA LYS A 131 15.69 -6.31 1.89
C LYS A 131 16.51 -6.44 3.17
N GLN A 132 17.71 -5.87 3.21
CA GLN A 132 18.56 -5.89 4.39
C GLN A 132 17.93 -5.12 5.55
N LEU A 133 17.37 -3.94 5.32
CA LEU A 133 16.66 -3.17 6.35
C LEU A 133 15.49 -3.98 6.95
N ARG A 134 14.74 -4.72 6.13
CA ARG A 134 13.66 -5.60 6.62
C ARG A 134 14.20 -6.73 7.50
N ARG A 135 15.36 -7.30 7.16
CA ARG A 135 16.04 -8.31 7.98
C ARG A 135 16.51 -7.71 9.30
N ASP A 136 17.20 -6.58 9.25
CA ASP A 136 17.73 -5.91 10.44
C ASP A 136 16.61 -5.48 11.41
N ILE A 137 15.47 -5.00 10.90
CA ILE A 137 14.29 -4.68 11.73
C ILE A 137 13.73 -5.94 12.40
N ARG A 138 13.74 -7.09 11.71
CA ARG A 138 13.28 -8.36 12.27
C ARG A 138 14.19 -8.82 13.41
N GLU A 139 15.50 -8.75 13.22
CA GLU A 139 16.47 -9.10 14.26
C GLU A 139 16.40 -8.14 15.44
N MET A 140 16.30 -6.83 15.18
CA MET A 140 16.08 -5.83 16.23
C MET A 140 14.87 -6.16 17.09
N ARG A 141 13.77 -6.67 16.52
CA ARG A 141 12.56 -7.00 17.30
C ARG A 141 12.74 -8.17 18.25
N LYS A 142 13.75 -9.02 18.06
CA LYS A 142 14.07 -10.13 18.96
C LYS A 142 14.90 -9.70 20.17
N LEU A 143 15.51 -8.51 20.10
CA LEU A 143 16.37 -7.99 21.17
C LEU A 143 15.55 -7.51 22.38
N PRO A 144 16.14 -7.54 23.60
CA PRO A 144 15.57 -6.92 24.80
C PRO A 144 15.23 -5.43 24.61
N ALA A 145 14.28 -4.91 25.38
CA ALA A 145 13.78 -3.54 25.24
C ALA A 145 14.89 -2.48 25.22
N GLU A 146 15.86 -2.59 26.12
CA GLU A 146 16.99 -1.68 26.24
C GLU A 146 17.87 -1.65 24.99
N GLN A 147 18.23 -2.83 24.46
CA GLN A 147 19.07 -2.96 23.28
C GLN A 147 18.36 -2.48 21.99
N ARG A 148 17.03 -2.54 21.96
CA ARG A 148 16.25 -2.08 20.79
C ARG A 148 16.42 -0.59 20.54
N HIS A 149 16.61 0.23 21.57
CA HIS A 149 16.76 1.67 21.40
C HIS A 149 18.07 1.98 20.65
N GLN A 150 19.19 1.44 21.13
CA GLN A 150 20.50 1.59 20.51
C GLN A 150 20.49 1.05 19.08
N ARG A 151 19.98 -0.17 18.87
CA ARG A 151 19.87 -0.77 17.55
C ARG A 151 19.02 0.08 16.60
N ARG A 152 17.94 0.71 17.07
CA ARG A 152 17.12 1.61 16.24
C ARG A 152 17.89 2.85 15.80
N GLN A 153 18.69 3.45 16.69
CA GLN A 153 19.53 4.59 16.34
C GLN A 153 20.58 4.21 15.30
N GLU A 154 21.22 3.06 15.46
CA GLU A 154 22.20 2.52 14.51
C GLU A 154 21.58 2.30 13.12
N LEU A 155 20.43 1.62 13.05
CA LEU A 155 19.72 1.42 11.78
C LEU A 155 19.32 2.75 11.14
N ARG A 156 18.88 3.72 11.95
CA ARG A 156 18.56 5.04 11.43
C ARG A 156 19.78 5.70 10.79
N ARG A 157 20.92 5.67 11.48
CA ARG A 157 22.17 6.23 10.97
C ARG A 157 22.61 5.55 9.67
N ARG A 158 22.64 4.21 9.68
CA ARG A 158 23.08 3.38 8.55
C ARG A 158 22.27 3.61 7.27
N TYR A 159 20.95 3.67 7.38
CA TYR A 159 20.06 3.69 6.21
C TYR A 159 19.54 5.08 5.83
N PHE A 160 19.49 6.03 6.76
CA PHE A 160 18.82 7.32 6.52
C PHE A 160 19.68 8.56 6.76
N ASP A 161 20.72 8.49 7.60
CA ASP A 161 21.58 9.65 7.88
C ASP A 161 22.94 9.58 7.15
N SER A 162 23.42 8.38 6.77
CA SER A 162 24.64 8.25 5.97
C SER A 162 24.46 8.86 4.57
N PRO A 163 25.43 9.66 4.07
CA PRO A 163 25.41 10.12 2.68
C PRO A 163 25.33 8.88 1.79
N ARG A 164 24.44 8.91 0.80
CA ARG A 164 24.22 7.79 -0.13
C ARG A 164 25.59 7.38 -0.70
N ARG A 165 26.20 6.33 -0.14
CA ARG A 165 27.37 5.73 -0.77
C ARG A 165 26.85 5.29 -2.13
N ALA A 166 27.42 5.90 -3.18
CA ALA A 166 27.17 5.49 -4.55
C ALA A 166 27.23 3.96 -4.61
N PRO A 167 26.38 3.30 -5.42
CA PRO A 167 26.42 1.85 -5.54
C PRO A 167 27.87 1.43 -5.72
N HIS A 168 28.30 0.46 -4.90
CA HIS A 168 29.61 -0.16 -5.04
C HIS A 168 29.69 -0.60 -6.50
N ARG A 169 30.39 0.18 -7.32
CA ARG A 169 30.70 -0.20 -8.69
C ARG A 169 31.63 -1.37 -8.49
N SER A 170 31.10 -2.58 -8.60
CA SER A 170 31.90 -3.78 -8.68
C SER A 170 32.77 -3.58 -9.92
N MET A 171 34.00 -3.11 -9.68
CA MET A 171 35.05 -3.20 -10.67
C MET A 171 35.37 -4.69 -10.78
N HIS A 172 34.56 -5.38 -11.59
CA HIS A 172 35.01 -6.60 -12.22
C HIS A 172 36.07 -6.15 -13.22
N ARG A 173 37.31 -6.44 -12.86
CA ARG A 173 38.47 -6.40 -13.73
C ARG A 173 38.66 -7.78 -14.33
#